data_AF-A0A379MYG5-F1
#
_entry.id   AF-A0A379MYG5-F1
#
_cell.length_a   1.000
_cell.length_b   1.000
_cell.length_c   1.000
_cell.angle_alpha   90.00
_cell.angle_beta   90.00
_cell.angle_gamma   90.00
#
_symmetry.space_group_name_H-M   'P 1'
#
loop_
_entity.id
_entity.type
_entity.pdbx_description
1 polymer ?
#
loop_
_entity_poly.entity_id
_entity_poly.type
_entity_poly.pdbx_seq_one_letter_code
_entity_poly.pdbx_strand_id
1 'polypeptide(L)' 'MPTPTSRKDQIKNVFRVASGNFLEMYDFTVYGYYAAAIGRTFFPSQNPFASLMASLAAFGVGFLMRPLGALVLGT' A
#
# COMPACT_ATOMS: atom_id res chain seq x y z
N MET A 1 21.45 5.26 -27.70
CA MET A 1 21.06 3.88 -28.08
C MET A 1 20.96 3.07 -26.80
N PRO A 2 19.79 2.53 -26.40
CA PRO A 2 19.71 1.68 -25.21
C PRO A 2 20.49 0.39 -25.45
N THR A 3 21.48 0.11 -24.61
CA THR A 3 22.28 -1.13 -24.65
C THR A 3 21.37 -2.32 -24.35
N PRO A 4 21.43 -3.44 -25.10
CA PRO A 4 20.61 -4.60 -24.80
C PRO A 4 20.97 -5.14 -23.41
N THR A 5 20.10 -4.89 -22.43
CA THR A 5 20.22 -5.44 -21.06
C THR A 5 20.21 -6.96 -21.14
N SER A 6 21.19 -7.60 -20.51
CA SER A 6 21.27 -9.06 -20.43
C SER A 6 19.98 -9.64 -19.86
N ARG A 7 19.54 -10.81 -20.34
CA ARG A 7 18.35 -11.53 -19.82
C ARG A 7 18.42 -11.70 -18.29
N LYS A 8 19.62 -11.84 -17.72
CA LYS A 8 19.84 -11.89 -16.26
C LYS A 8 19.47 -10.57 -15.55
N ASP A 9 19.80 -9.43 -16.15
CA ASP A 9 19.49 -8.11 -15.60
C ASP A 9 17.99 -7.80 -15.69
N GLN A 10 17.33 -8.25 -16.76
CA GLN A 10 15.87 -8.14 -16.89
C GLN A 10 15.14 -8.94 -15.81
N ILE A 11 15.54 -10.21 -15.60
CA ILE A 11 14.94 -11.06 -14.56
C ILE A 11 15.16 -10.44 -13.16
N LYS A 12 16.36 -9.92 -12.90
CA LYS A 12 16.68 -9.22 -11.64
C LYS A 12 15.82 -7.97 -11.44
N ASN A 13 15.58 -7.18 -12.49
CA ASN A 13 14.73 -5.99 -12.42
C ASN A 13 13.26 -6.37 -12.18
N VAL A 14 12.74 -7.38 -12.87
CA VAL A 14 11.38 -7.89 -12.64
C VAL A 14 11.21 -8.36 -11.21
N PHE A 15 12.19 -9.12 -10.67
CA PHE A 15 12.15 -9.54 -9.27
C PHE A 15 12.14 -8.36 -8.30
N ARG A 16 12.97 -7.34 -8.54
CA ARG A 16 12.99 -6.12 -7.72
C ARG A 16 11.63 -5.41 -7.69
N VAL A 17 11.01 -5.24 -8.86
CA VAL A 17 9.70 -4.58 -8.98
C VAL A 17 8.61 -5.45 -8.36
N ALA A 18 8.61 -6.76 -8.63
CA ALA A 18 7.64 -7.70 -8.09
C ALA A 18 7.71 -7.80 -6.57
N SER A 19 8.91 -7.84 -5.99
CA SER A 19 9.10 -7.84 -4.53
C SER A 19 8.58 -6.55 -3.88
N GLY A 20 8.82 -5.39 -4.49
CA GLY A 20 8.28 -4.12 -4.01
C GLY A 20 6.74 -4.11 -4.02
N ASN A 21 6.15 -4.46 -5.15
CA ASN A 21 4.70 -4.54 -5.30
C ASN A 21 4.07 -5.60 -4.37
N PHE A 22 4.76 -6.71 -4.13
CA PHE A 22 4.31 -7.74 -3.20
C PHE A 22 4.28 -7.23 -1.76
N LEU A 23 5.33 -6.55 -1.30
CA LEU A 23 5.37 -5.96 0.04
C LEU A 23 4.26 -4.92 0.23
N GLU A 24 4.03 -4.10 -0.79
CA GLU A 24 2.93 -3.13 -0.84
C GLU A 24 1.55 -3.79 -0.73
N MET A 25 1.35 -4.94 -1.38
CA MET A 25 0.08 -5.67 -1.33
C MET A 25 -0.09 -6.49 -0.05
N TYR A 26 1.02 -6.95 0.52
CA TYR A 26 1.04 -7.59 1.84
C TYR A 26 0.59 -6.62 2.93
N ASP A 27 1.17 -5.42 3.00
CA ASP A 27 0.81 -4.41 3.98
C ASP A 27 -0.68 -4.03 3.89
N PHE A 28 -1.19 -3.85 2.66
CA PHE A 28 -2.61 -3.59 2.42
C PHE A 28 -3.53 -4.71 2.88
N THR A 29 -3.15 -5.96 2.63
CA THR A 29 -3.93 -7.12 3.06
C THR A 29 -3.96 -7.22 4.58
N VAL A 30 -2.81 -7.03 5.24
CA VAL A 30 -2.70 -7.03 6.70
C VAL A 30 -3.51 -5.90 7.31
N TYR A 31 -3.42 -4.68 6.77
CA TYR A 31 -4.24 -3.55 7.23
C TYR A 31 -5.73 -3.86 7.11
N GLY A 32 -6.18 -4.35 5.95
CA GLY A 32 -7.59 -4.72 5.73
C GLY A 32 -8.09 -5.76 6.72
N TYR A 33 -7.27 -6.78 7.02
CA TYR A 33 -7.58 -7.80 8.01
C TYR A 33 -7.73 -7.21 9.43
N TYR A 34 -6.85 -6.27 9.80
CA TYR A 34 -6.87 -5.62 11.11
C TYR A 34 -7.71 -4.34 11.18
N ALA A 35 -8.38 -3.91 10.10
CA ALA A 35 -9.10 -2.64 10.04
C ALA A 35 -10.18 -2.51 11.14
N ALA A 36 -10.85 -3.60 11.49
CA ALA A 36 -11.83 -3.60 12.59
C ALA A 36 -11.19 -3.44 13.97
N ALA A 37 -9.97 -3.96 14.17
CA ALA A 37 -9.22 -3.78 15.41
C ALA A 37 -8.64 -2.35 15.48
N ILE A 38 -8.00 -1.90 14.41
CA ILE A 38 -7.45 -0.53 14.26
C ILE A 38 -8.56 0.51 14.48
N GLY A 39 -9.72 0.31 13.84
CA GLY A 39 -10.88 1.18 14.01
C GLY A 39 -11.34 1.30 15.46
N ARG A 40 -11.43 0.18 16.20
CA ARG A 40 -11.87 0.20 17.60
C ARG A 40 -10.84 0.85 18.54
N THR A 41 -9.55 0.72 18.26
CA THR A 41 -8.48 1.25 19.11
C THR A 41 -8.21 2.73 18.83
N PHE A 42 -8.14 3.14 17.55
CA PHE A 42 -7.77 4.51 17.15
C PHE A 42 -8.98 5.42 16.93
N PHE A 43 -10.15 4.85 16.59
CA PHE A 43 -11.40 5.57 16.36
C PHE A 43 -12.53 5.02 17.23
N PRO A 44 -12.41 5.09 18.58
CA PRO A 44 -13.43 4.56 19.48
C PRO A 44 -14.76 5.30 19.24
N SER A 45 -15.78 4.55 18.83
CA SER A 45 -17.13 5.06 18.59
C SER A 45 -18.14 4.19 19.32
N GLN A 46 -19.29 4.79 19.65
CA GLN A 46 -20.43 4.09 20.25
C GLN A 46 -21.01 3.05 19.27
N ASN A 47 -20.78 3.22 17.97
CA ASN A 47 -21.20 2.28 16.93
C ASN A 47 -19.98 1.57 16.31
N PRO A 48 -19.87 0.23 16.43
CA PRO A 48 -18.79 -0.54 15.82
C PRO A 48 -18.62 -0.33 14.30
N PHE A 49 -19.71 -0.05 13.58
CA PHE A 49 -19.65 0.25 12.15
C PHE A 49 -18.96 1.58 11.85
N ALA A 50 -19.16 2.60 12.70
CA ALA A 50 -18.54 3.90 12.50
C ALA A 50 -17.02 3.83 12.69
N SER A 51 -16.55 3.06 13.68
CA SER A 51 -15.11 2.80 13.89
C SER A 51 -14.47 2.08 12.71
N LEU A 52 -15.14 1.08 12.14
CA LEU A 52 -14.65 0.36 10.96
C LEU A 52 -14.60 1.28 9.73
N MET A 53 -15.65 2.07 9.50
CA MET A 53 -15.69 3.03 8.40
C MET A 53 -14.58 4.08 8.50
N ALA A 54 -14.30 4.57 9.70
CA ALA A 54 -13.19 5.50 9.94
C ALA A 54 -11.82 4.87 9.63
N SER A 55 -11.60 3.61 10.03
CA SER A 55 -10.37 2.88 9.67
C SER A 55 -10.25 2.64 8.16
N LEU A 56 -11.33 2.27 7.49
CA LEU A 56 -11.35 2.12 6.04
C LEU A 56 -11.15 3.45 5.30
N ALA A 57 -11.66 4.56 5.85
CA ALA A 57 -11.40 5.88 5.32
C ALA A 57 -9.92 6.25 5.44
N ALA A 58 -9.29 5.98 6.60
CA ALA A 58 -7.86 6.17 6.78
C ALA A 58 -7.03 5.31 5.80
N PHE A 59 -7.45 4.07 5.56
CA PHE A 59 -6.87 3.21 4.52
C PHE A 59 -7.00 3.83 3.12
N GLY A 60 -8.18 4.35 2.78
CA GLY A 60 -8.44 5.03 1.51
C GLY A 60 -7.56 6.26 1.31
N VAL A 61 -7.32 7.05 2.35
CA VAL A 61 -6.38 8.19 2.31
C VAL A 61 -4.94 7.70 2.05
N GLY A 62 -4.53 6.60 2.68
CA GLY A 62 -3.25 5.96 2.41
C GLY A 62 -3.09 5.52 0.95
N PHE A 63 -4.18 5.06 0.31
CA PHE A 63 -4.18 4.73 -1.11
C PHE A 63 -3.96 5.96 -2.00
N LEU A 64 -4.55 7.11 -1.66
CA LEU A 64 -4.28 8.38 -2.35
C LEU A 64 -2.85 8.91 -2.11
N MET A 65 -2.20 8.52 -1.02
CA MET A 65 -0.81 8.92 -0.78
C MET A 65 0.17 8.28 -1.77
N ARG A 66 -0.16 7.16 -2.41
CA ARG A 66 0.70 6.55 -3.46
C ARG A 66 0.89 7.45 -4.70
N PRO A 67 -0.16 7.92 -5.38
CA PRO A 67 0.02 8.85 -6.50
C PRO A 67 0.60 10.19 -6.06
N LEU A 68 0.28 10.68 -4.86
CA LEU A 68 0.91 11.88 -4.30
C LEU A 68 2.42 11.69 -4.08
N GLY A 69 2.84 10.55 -3.52
CA GLY A 69 4.25 10.21 -3.36
C GLY A 69 4.97 10.09 -4.69
N ALA A 70 4.33 9.50 -5.70
CA ALA A 70 4.87 9.44 -7.06
C ALA A 70 5.04 10.85 -7.69
N LEU A 71 4.12 11.78 -7.41
CA LEU A 71 4.24 13.17 -7.88
C LEU A 71 5.34 13.96 -7.17
N VAL A 72 5.53 13.73 -5.86
CA VAL A 72 6.51 14.47 -5.05
C VAL A 72 7.93 13.91 -5.19
N LEU A 73 8.08 12.59 -5.31
CA LEU A 73 9.38 11.90 -5.38
C LEU A 73 9.76 11.46 -6.81
N GLY A 74 8.87 11.63 -7.79
CA GLY A 74 9.06 11.18 -9.18
C GLY A 74 9.68 12.21 -10.13
N THR A 75 10.24 13.31 -9.61
CA THR A 75 11.07 14.27 -10.36
C THR A 75 12.55 13.99 -10.19
#